data_AF-A0A7W5AIB9-F1
#
_entry.id   AF-A0A7W5AIB9-F1
#
_cell.length_a   1.000
_cell.length_b   1.000
_cell.length_c   1.000
_cell.angle_alpha   90.00
_cell.angle_beta   90.00
_cell.angle_gamma   90.00
#
_symmetry.space_group_name_H-M   'P 1'
#
loop_
_entity.id
_entity.type
_entity.pdbx_description
1 polymer ?
#
loop_
_entity_poly.entity_id
_entity_poly.type
_entity_poly.pdbx_seq_one_letter_code
_entity_poly.pdbx_strand_id
1 'polypeptide(L)'
;MRLIELAMASALTVSIGGVSYVAVNPAKLEGRAQVVADQATCRTVETAIMGYVMNNGVEPTSVRQLGDYVSGDISRYRIVGGRAAGPGCKA
;
A
#
# COMPACT_ATOMS: atom_id res chain seq x y z
N MET A 1 -28.15 -41.99 -8.91
CA MET A 1 -26.73 -41.61 -9.04
C MET A 1 -26.63 -40.17 -9.55
N ARG A 2 -26.99 -39.18 -8.71
CA ARG A 2 -26.92 -37.73 -8.99
C ARG A 2 -26.90 -36.88 -7.71
N LEU A 3 -27.41 -37.41 -6.59
CA LEU A 3 -27.52 -36.68 -5.31
C LEU A 3 -26.29 -36.81 -4.40
N ILE A 4 -25.53 -37.90 -4.52
CA ILE A 4 -24.39 -38.20 -3.62
C ILE A 4 -23.14 -37.40 -4.01
N GLU A 5 -22.94 -37.15 -5.31
CA GLU A 5 -21.82 -36.35 -5.84
C GLU A 5 -21.93 -34.86 -5.46
N LEU A 6 -23.16 -34.32 -5.47
CA LEU A 6 -23.44 -32.95 -5.02
C LEU A 6 -23.09 -32.74 -3.54
N ALA A 7 -23.39 -33.73 -2.69
CA ALA A 7 -23.07 -33.66 -1.26
C ALA A 7 -21.56 -33.68 -0.98
N MET A 8 -20.80 -34.49 -1.72
CA MET A 8 -19.33 -34.55 -1.60
C MET A 8 -18.66 -33.24 -2.04
N ALA A 9 -19.15 -32.61 -3.11
CA ALA A 9 -18.61 -31.32 -3.58
C ALA A 9 -18.80 -30.20 -2.54
N SER A 10 -19.99 -30.12 -1.91
CA SER A 10 -20.26 -29.12 -0.88
C SER A 10 -19.42 -29.31 0.39
N ALA A 11 -19.18 -30.57 0.79
CA ALA A 11 -18.40 -30.87 1.98
C ALA A 11 -16.92 -30.45 1.83
N LEU A 12 -16.35 -30.59 0.64
CA LEU A 12 -14.96 -30.20 0.36
C LEU A 12 -14.78 -28.67 0.38
N THR A 13 -15.75 -27.90 -0.13
CA THR A 13 -15.66 -26.43 -0.12
C THR A 13 -15.77 -25.82 1.28
N VAL A 14 -16.63 -26.36 2.16
CA VAL A 14 -16.77 -25.86 3.53
C VAL A 14 -15.53 -26.19 4.37
N SER A 15 -14.90 -27.33 4.10
CA SER A 15 -13.68 -27.77 4.79
C SER A 15 -12.48 -26.86 4.50
N ILE A 16 -12.35 -26.34 3.28
CA ILE A 16 -11.23 -25.46 2.88
C ILE A 16 -11.47 -24.01 3.35
N GLY A 17 -12.72 -23.53 3.33
CA GLY A 17 -13.05 -22.18 3.81
C GLY A 17 -12.76 -21.98 5.30
N GLY A 18 -12.98 -23.01 6.12
CA GLY A 18 -12.73 -22.96 7.57
C GLY A 18 -11.26 -22.89 7.95
N VAL A 19 -10.38 -23.65 7.29
CA VAL A 19 -8.93 -23.63 7.58
C VAL A 19 -8.24 -22.37 7.03
N SER A 20 -8.73 -21.80 5.93
CA SER A 20 -8.18 -20.55 5.40
C SER A 20 -8.46 -19.36 6.33
N TYR A 21 -9.61 -19.33 7.01
CA TYR A 21 -9.95 -18.24 7.94
C TYR A 21 -9.14 -18.28 9.25
N VAL A 22 -8.72 -19.47 9.70
CA VAL A 22 -7.87 -19.62 10.91
C VAL A 22 -6.39 -19.35 10.61
N ALA A 23 -5.94 -19.62 9.37
CA ALA A 23 -4.57 -19.30 8.92
C ALA A 23 -4.40 -17.82 8.51
N VAL A 24 -5.48 -17.16 8.11
CA VAL A 24 -5.51 -15.71 7.87
C VAL A 24 -5.65 -15.02 9.22
N ASN A 25 -4.56 -14.44 9.70
CA ASN A 25 -4.61 -13.52 10.84
C ASN A 25 -4.88 -12.12 10.25
N PRO A 26 -6.13 -11.65 10.19
CA PRO A 26 -6.50 -10.44 9.45
C PRO A 26 -5.73 -9.22 9.96
N ALA A 27 -5.47 -9.14 11.28
CA ALA A 27 -4.65 -8.08 11.87
C ALA A 27 -3.21 -8.06 11.34
N LYS A 28 -2.61 -9.24 11.07
CA LYS A 28 -1.27 -9.32 10.45
C LYS A 28 -1.31 -8.96 8.96
N LEU A 29 -2.41 -9.24 8.25
CA LEU A 29 -2.57 -8.85 6.85
C LEU A 29 -2.82 -7.34 6.71
N GLU A 30 -3.63 -6.76 7.58
CA GLU A 30 -3.84 -5.31 7.66
C GLU A 30 -2.53 -4.58 7.94
N GLY A 31 -1.75 -5.03 8.93
CA GLY A 31 -0.45 -4.45 9.22
C GLY A 31 0.53 -4.54 8.05
N ARG A 32 0.59 -5.69 7.34
CA ARG A 32 1.43 -5.84 6.14
C ARG A 32 0.96 -4.99 4.98
N ALA A 33 -0.35 -4.93 4.74
CA ALA A 33 -0.95 -4.10 3.71
C ALA A 33 -0.64 -2.62 3.97
N GLN A 34 -0.72 -2.19 5.23
CA GLN A 34 -0.39 -0.83 5.63
C GLN A 34 1.08 -0.50 5.42
N VAL A 35 2.01 -1.40 5.79
CA VAL A 35 3.44 -1.22 5.53
C VAL A 35 3.75 -1.11 4.03
N VAL A 36 3.13 -1.95 3.20
CA VAL A 36 3.30 -1.89 1.74
C VAL A 36 2.70 -0.61 1.17
N ALA A 37 1.53 -0.18 1.67
CA ALA A 37 0.89 1.05 1.26
C ALA A 37 1.74 2.29 1.62
N ASP A 38 2.31 2.31 2.83
CA ASP A 38 3.21 3.38 3.27
C ASP A 38 4.47 3.42 2.40
N GLN A 39 5.06 2.26 2.08
CA GLN A 39 6.24 2.20 1.22
C GLN A 39 5.94 2.64 -0.23
N ALA A 40 4.77 2.26 -0.77
CA ALA A 40 4.32 2.69 -2.09
C ALA A 40 4.05 4.20 -2.14
N THR A 41 3.45 4.74 -1.07
CA THR A 41 3.20 6.17 -0.95
C THR A 41 4.52 6.94 -0.87
N CYS A 42 5.51 6.46 -0.11
CA CYS A 42 6.82 7.10 -0.09
C CYS A 42 7.48 7.15 -1.48
N ARG A 43 7.44 6.05 -2.25
CA ARG A 43 7.93 6.05 -3.65
C ARG A 43 7.18 7.04 -4.54
N THR A 44 5.89 7.21 -4.31
CA THR A 44 5.06 8.18 -5.05
C THR A 44 5.53 9.61 -4.76
N VAL A 45 5.80 9.94 -3.49
CA VAL A 45 6.34 11.24 -3.10
C VAL A 45 7.73 11.48 -3.72
N GLU A 46 8.63 10.49 -3.68
CA GLU A 46 9.96 10.59 -4.34
C GLU A 46 9.84 10.83 -5.85
N THR A 47 8.91 10.14 -6.51
CA THR A 47 8.65 10.35 -7.94
C THR A 47 8.14 11.77 -8.22
N ALA A 48 7.29 12.29 -7.34
CA ALA A 48 6.80 13.66 -7.44
C ALA A 48 7.89 14.71 -7.18
N ILE A 49 8.80 14.45 -6.24
CA ILE A 49 9.99 15.29 -6.03
C ILE A 49 10.81 15.35 -7.31
N MET A 50 11.10 14.20 -7.92
CA MET A 50 11.83 14.15 -9.19
C MET A 50 11.08 14.92 -10.30
N GLY A 51 9.76 14.74 -10.40
CA GLY A 51 8.94 15.51 -11.35
C GLY A 51 9.01 17.02 -11.12
N TYR A 52 8.95 17.45 -9.86
CA TYR A 52 9.07 18.85 -9.47
C TYR A 52 10.45 19.42 -9.84
N VAL A 53 11.53 18.68 -9.54
CA VAL A 53 12.91 19.08 -9.88
C VAL A 53 13.08 19.20 -11.39
N MET A 54 12.54 18.26 -12.16
CA MET A 54 12.61 18.32 -13.62
C MET A 54 11.88 19.53 -14.20
N ASN A 55 10.79 19.98 -13.58
CA ASN A 55 10.02 21.12 -14.06
C ASN A 55 10.53 22.48 -13.56
N ASN A 56 11.09 22.54 -12.34
CA ASN A 56 11.46 23.80 -11.68
C ASN A 56 12.98 24.00 -11.55
N GLY A 57 13.79 22.96 -11.75
CA GLY A 57 15.24 23.00 -11.59
C GLY A 57 15.73 23.09 -10.13
N VAL A 58 14.83 23.04 -9.16
CA VAL A 58 15.14 23.14 -7.72
C VAL A 58 14.41 22.07 -6.93
N GLU A 59 15.01 21.65 -5.82
CA GLU A 59 14.37 20.70 -4.89
C GLU A 59 13.20 21.36 -4.16
N PRO A 60 12.06 20.66 -4.02
CA PRO A 60 10.97 21.12 -3.18
C PRO A 60 11.41 21.14 -1.70
N THR A 61 10.92 22.10 -0.95
CA THR A 61 11.18 22.23 0.49
C THR A 61 10.00 21.76 1.34
N SER A 62 8.83 21.54 0.72
CA SER A 62 7.61 21.07 1.38
C SER A 62 6.75 20.20 0.47
N VAL A 63 6.02 19.25 1.06
CA VAL A 63 5.08 18.38 0.33
C VAL A 63 3.93 19.15 -0.32
N ARG A 64 3.63 20.36 0.15
CA ARG A 64 2.57 21.21 -0.43
C ARG A 64 2.92 21.67 -1.85
N GLN A 65 4.20 21.74 -2.20
CA GLN A 65 4.67 22.05 -3.55
C GLN A 65 4.48 20.88 -4.53
N LEU A 66 4.24 19.67 -4.01
CA LEU A 66 4.03 18.46 -4.81
C LEU A 66 2.55 18.19 -5.12
N GLY A 67 1.64 19.07 -4.72
CA GLY A 67 0.20 18.86 -4.86
C GLY A 67 -0.25 18.54 -6.28
N ASP A 68 0.36 19.18 -7.28
CA ASP A 68 0.04 18.95 -8.70
C ASP A 68 0.66 17.67 -9.26
N TYR A 69 1.57 17.04 -8.53
CA TYR A 69 2.32 15.84 -8.95
C TYR A 69 1.84 14.57 -8.24
N VAL A 70 0.98 14.68 -7.23
CA VAL A 70 0.48 13.54 -6.45
C VAL A 70 -1.03 13.55 -6.36
N SER A 71 -1.65 12.47 -6.84
CA SER A 71 -3.07 12.20 -6.62
C SER A 71 -3.26 11.45 -5.30
N GLY A 72 -3.15 12.15 -4.16
CA GLY A 72 -3.32 11.53 -2.84
C GLY A 72 -2.93 12.42 -1.67
N ASP A 73 -3.42 12.09 -0.47
CA ASP A 73 -3.03 12.79 0.75
C ASP A 73 -1.62 12.34 1.20
N ILE A 74 -0.69 13.29 1.12
CA ILE A 74 0.70 13.12 1.54
C ILE A 74 1.04 13.99 2.76
N SER A 75 0.04 14.48 3.49
CA SER A 75 0.22 15.35 4.66
C SER A 75 1.05 14.71 5.78
N ARG A 76 1.13 13.37 5.81
CA ARG A 76 1.95 12.60 6.75
C ARG A 76 3.43 12.52 6.37
N TYR A 77 3.79 13.03 5.19
CA TYR A 77 5.16 13.05 4.67
C TYR A 77 5.74 14.46 4.77
N ARG A 78 7.05 14.53 4.83
CA ARG A 78 7.84 15.76 4.84
C ARG A 78 8.98 15.63 3.85
N ILE A 79 9.56 16.76 3.46
CA ILE A 79 10.75 16.78 2.62
C ILE A 79 11.94 17.19 3.49
N VAL A 80 12.99 16.37 3.48
CA VAL A 80 14.22 16.62 4.23
C VAL A 80 15.39 16.45 3.27
N GLY A 81 16.10 17.55 2.99
CA GLY A 81 17.23 17.56 2.06
C GLY A 81 16.87 17.01 0.67
N GLY A 82 15.73 17.45 0.12
CA GLY A 82 15.26 17.00 -1.20
C GLY A 82 14.71 15.58 -1.27
N ARG A 83 14.52 14.89 -0.14
CA ARG A 83 14.00 13.52 -0.09
C ARG A 83 12.72 13.40 0.71
N ALA A 84 11.91 12.41 0.37
CA ALA A 84 10.71 12.08 1.12
C ALA A 84 11.09 11.43 2.46
N ALA A 85 10.55 11.96 3.55
CA ALA A 85 10.63 11.37 4.87
C ALA A 85 9.23 11.20 5.45
N GLY A 86 8.96 10.03 6.03
CA GLY A 86 7.62 9.66 6.49
C GLY A 86 7.45 8.14 6.61
N PRO A 87 6.22 7.66 6.83
CA PRO A 87 5.93 6.23 6.90
C PRO A 87 6.42 5.49 5.64
N GLY A 88 7.06 4.34 5.81
CA GLY A 88 7.53 3.51 4.68
C GLY A 88 8.71 4.08 3.87
N CYS A 89 9.17 5.30 4.17
CA CYS A 89 10.40 5.83 3.62
C CYS A 89 11.63 5.18 4.27
N LYS A 90 12.65 4.90 3.46
CA LYS A 90 13.94 4.45 4.01
C LYS A 90 14.60 5.65 4.69
N ALA A 91 15.03 5.46 5.93
CA ALA A 91 15.83 6.43 6.67
C ALA A 91 17.22 6.61 6.04
#